data_AF-A0A1C6NHM0-F1
#
_entry.id   AF-A0A1C6NHM0-F1
#
_cell.length_a   1.000
_cell.length_b   1.000
_cell.length_c   1.000
_cell.angle_alpha   90.00
_cell.angle_beta   90.00
_cell.angle_gamma   90.00
#
_symmetry.space_group_name_H-M   'P 1'
#
loop_
_entity.id
_entity.type
_entity.pdbx_description
1 polymer ?
#
loop_
_entity_poly.entity_id
_entity_poly.type
_entity_poly.pdbx_seq_one_letter_code
_entity_poly.pdbx_strand_id
1 'polypeptide(L)'
;MYDCQEDRYTDFATAPQTTTPALRGTLTARVLGSNAKPRLTELAAYATERNLDIALQQGTLTIDDLTLTEALNINARFGNELVISCHLRCDPPAHFD
;
A
#
# COMPACT_ATOMS: atom_id res chain seq x y z
N MET A 1 18.23 -42.94 -37.80
CA MET A 1 18.20 -42.38 -36.43
C MET A 1 17.74 -40.94 -36.64
N TYR A 2 16.45 -40.67 -36.40
CA TYR A 2 15.86 -39.36 -36.70
C TYR A 2 16.33 -38.36 -35.64
N ASP A 3 16.91 -37.27 -36.12
CA ASP A 3 17.49 -36.20 -35.31
C ASP A 3 16.35 -35.23 -34.94
N CYS A 4 15.86 -35.30 -33.70
CA CYS A 4 14.72 -34.50 -33.23
C CYS A 4 15.12 -33.06 -32.84
N GLN A 5 16.26 -32.55 -33.35
CA GLN A 5 16.93 -31.39 -32.78
C GLN A 5 16.50 -30.03 -33.33
N GLU A 6 15.34 -29.93 -34.00
CA GLU A 6 14.79 -28.66 -34.48
C GLU A 6 13.29 -28.45 -34.20
N ASP A 7 12.77 -28.93 -33.06
CA ASP A 7 11.57 -28.31 -32.49
C ASP A 7 11.96 -27.07 -31.70
N ARG A 8 12.16 -25.95 -32.42
CA ARG A 8 12.28 -24.61 -31.81
C ARG A 8 10.92 -24.22 -31.23
N TYR A 9 10.65 -24.64 -30.00
CA TYR A 9 9.53 -24.16 -29.21
C TYR A 9 9.79 -22.70 -28.79
N THR A 10 9.47 -21.75 -29.67
CA THR A 10 9.58 -20.29 -29.41
C THR A 10 8.19 -19.65 -29.37
N ASP A 11 7.19 -20.32 -28.78
CA ASP A 11 5.80 -19.84 -28.76
C ASP A 11 5.22 -19.60 -27.36
N PHE A 12 6.07 -19.47 -26.34
CA PHE A 12 5.64 -19.08 -24.98
C PHE A 12 6.32 -17.81 -24.48
N ALA A 13 6.67 -16.89 -25.38
CA ALA A 13 7.09 -15.55 -24.98
C ALA A 13 5.89 -14.60 -24.97
N THR A 14 4.89 -14.88 -24.15
CA THR A 14 4.01 -13.81 -23.66
C THR A 14 4.83 -13.09 -22.59
N ALA A 15 5.53 -12.02 -22.93
CA ALA A 15 5.96 -11.09 -21.90
C ALA A 15 4.67 -10.48 -21.34
N PRO A 16 4.22 -10.81 -20.11
CA PRO A 16 3.05 -10.14 -19.57
C PRO A 16 3.41 -8.66 -19.49
N GLN A 17 2.56 -7.80 -20.06
CA GLN A 17 2.59 -6.38 -19.72
C GLN A 17 2.32 -6.31 -18.22
N THR A 18 3.37 -6.17 -17.42
CA THR A 18 3.26 -5.98 -15.99
C THR A 18 2.78 -4.55 -15.76
N THR A 19 1.51 -4.29 -16.00
CA THR A 19 0.85 -3.15 -15.39
C THR A 19 0.75 -3.49 -13.92
N THR A 20 1.73 -3.06 -13.12
CA THR A 20 1.70 -3.30 -11.68
C THR A 20 0.39 -2.75 -11.15
N PRO A 21 -0.51 -3.58 -10.58
CA PRO A 21 -1.81 -3.10 -10.16
C PRO A 21 -1.62 -2.05 -9.06
N ALA A 22 -2.32 -0.92 -9.20
CA ALA A 22 -2.27 0.14 -8.21
C ALA A 22 -3.01 -0.31 -6.95
N LEU A 23 -2.28 -0.39 -5.84
CA LEU A 23 -2.85 -0.72 -4.53
C LEU A 23 -3.32 0.54 -3.83
N ARG A 24 -4.61 0.58 -3.51
CA ARG A 24 -5.26 1.67 -2.77
C ARG A 24 -6.08 1.15 -1.61
N GLY A 25 -6.28 1.97 -0.59
CA GLY A 25 -7.17 1.61 0.52
C GLY A 25 -7.00 2.50 1.73
N THR A 26 -7.19 1.90 2.91
CA THR A 26 -7.30 2.62 4.18
C THR A 26 -6.15 2.25 5.12
N LEU A 27 -5.68 3.23 5.88
CA LEU A 27 -4.65 3.10 6.90
C LEU A 27 -5.22 3.57 8.23
N THR A 28 -4.96 2.80 9.27
CA THR A 28 -5.25 3.17 10.65
C THR A 28 -3.97 3.29 11.44
N ALA A 29 -3.89 4.31 12.28
CA ALA A 29 -2.78 4.58 13.15
C ALA A 29 -3.29 4.76 14.59
N ARG A 30 -2.66 4.07 15.54
CA ARG A 30 -2.96 4.18 16.97
C ARG A 30 -1.69 4.32 17.79
N VAL A 31 -1.80 4.97 18.94
CA VAL A 31 -0.67 5.16 19.86
C VAL A 31 -0.26 3.85 20.54
N LEU A 32 1.05 3.61 20.71
CA LEU A 32 1.58 2.47 21.47
C LEU A 32 1.72 2.76 22.99
N GLY A 33 1.23 3.90 23.46
CA GLY A 33 1.31 4.30 24.87
C GLY A 33 0.91 5.77 25.10
N SER A 34 0.82 6.19 26.36
CA SER A 34 0.28 7.50 26.75
C SER A 34 1.08 8.71 26.20
N ASN A 35 2.37 8.53 25.90
CA ASN A 35 3.26 9.60 25.41
C ASN A 35 3.26 9.78 23.88
N ALA A 36 2.56 8.94 23.11
CA ALA A 36 2.59 9.00 21.64
C ALA A 36 1.43 9.83 21.04
N LYS A 37 0.56 10.44 21.86
CA LYS A 37 -0.50 11.36 21.41
C LYS A 37 -0.01 12.49 20.48
N PRO A 38 1.10 13.21 20.77
CA PRO A 38 1.60 14.24 19.85
C PRO A 38 1.96 13.69 18.46
N ARG A 39 2.43 12.45 18.37
CA ARG A 39 2.76 11.81 17.08
C ARG A 39 1.54 11.54 16.22
N LEU A 40 0.42 11.23 16.84
CA LEU A 40 -0.84 11.04 16.13
C LEU A 40 -1.35 12.37 15.55
N THR A 41 -1.14 13.48 16.28
CA THR A 41 -1.40 14.84 15.78
C THR A 41 -0.45 15.23 14.65
N GLU A 42 0.84 14.92 14.76
CA GLU A 42 1.83 15.15 13.69
C GLU A 42 1.51 14.36 12.42
N LEU A 43 1.06 13.11 12.56
CA LEU A 43 0.59 12.30 11.43
C LEU A 43 -0.65 12.92 10.78
N ALA A 44 -1.61 13.41 11.58
CA ALA A 44 -2.78 14.09 11.05
C ALA A 44 -2.39 15.37 10.27
N ALA A 45 -1.46 16.17 10.80
CA ALA A 45 -0.94 17.34 10.10
C ALA A 45 -0.25 16.96 8.77
N TYR A 46 0.60 15.94 8.80
CA TYR A 46 1.28 15.41 7.61
C TYR A 46 0.31 14.93 6.53
N ALA A 47 -0.79 14.29 6.93
CA ALA A 47 -1.82 13.80 6.02
C ALA A 47 -2.62 14.96 5.41
N THR A 48 -3.00 15.95 6.22
CA THR A 48 -3.68 17.17 5.76
C THR A 48 -2.82 17.97 4.76
N GLU A 49 -1.51 18.11 5.01
CA GLU A 49 -0.58 18.77 4.07
C GLU A 49 -0.53 18.10 2.68
N ARG A 50 -0.85 16.81 2.63
CA ARG A 50 -0.91 16.01 1.41
C ARG A 50 -2.31 15.89 0.81
N ASN A 51 -3.30 16.58 1.40
CA ASN A 51 -4.71 16.49 1.03
C ASN A 51 -5.27 15.05 1.11
N LEU A 52 -4.79 14.25 2.06
CA LEU A 52 -5.35 12.93 2.34
C LEU A 52 -6.64 13.08 3.15
N ASP A 53 -7.60 12.19 2.91
CA ASP A 53 -8.84 12.14 3.69
C ASP A 53 -8.57 11.49 5.04
N ILE A 54 -8.91 12.17 6.14
CA ILE A 54 -8.58 11.72 7.49
C ILE A 54 -9.76 11.83 8.45
N ALA A 55 -9.87 10.83 9.33
CA ALA A 55 -10.82 10.81 10.42
C ALA A 55 -10.12 10.45 11.74
N LEU A 56 -10.26 11.30 12.76
CA LEU A 56 -9.70 11.05 14.09
C LEU A 56 -10.81 10.67 15.07
N GLN A 57 -10.80 9.43 15.56
CA GLN A 57 -11.81 8.91 16.48
C GLN A 57 -11.16 8.12 17.62
N GLN A 58 -11.46 8.51 18.86
CA GLN A 58 -11.06 7.78 20.08
C GLN A 58 -9.55 7.43 20.15
N GLY A 59 -8.68 8.31 19.65
CA GLY A 59 -7.22 8.07 19.65
C GLY A 59 -6.72 7.15 18.53
N THR A 60 -7.57 6.85 17.56
CA THR A 60 -7.21 6.19 16.29
C THR A 60 -7.39 7.19 15.16
N LEU A 61 -6.36 7.38 14.35
CA LEU A 61 -6.42 8.14 13.12
C LEU A 61 -6.64 7.15 11.96
N THR A 62 -7.67 7.39 11.17
CA THR A 62 -7.92 6.69 9.91
C THR A 62 -7.56 7.63 8.77
N ILE A 63 -6.92 7.10 7.74
CA ILE A 63 -6.60 7.78 6.49
C ILE A 63 -7.18 6.93 5.37
N ASP A 64 -8.01 7.52 4.53
CA ASP A 64 -8.68 6.85 3.42
C ASP A 64 -8.04 7.20 2.06
N ASP A 65 -8.32 6.36 1.07
CA ASP A 65 -7.88 6.50 -0.33
C ASP A 65 -6.37 6.74 -0.53
N LEU A 66 -5.53 6.06 0.25
CA LEU A 66 -4.08 6.16 0.09
C LEU A 66 -3.50 5.01 -0.75
N THR A 67 -2.38 5.30 -1.41
CA THR A 67 -1.58 4.34 -2.17
C THR A 67 -0.65 3.52 -1.28
N LEU A 68 -0.15 2.39 -1.79
CA LEU A 68 0.91 1.62 -1.12
C LEU A 68 2.13 2.49 -0.79
N THR A 69 2.56 3.35 -1.72
CA THR A 69 3.73 4.22 -1.51
C THR A 69 3.51 5.18 -0.35
N GLU A 70 2.33 5.76 -0.22
CA GLU A 70 1.97 6.62 0.92
C GLU A 70 1.93 5.83 2.22
N ALA A 71 1.36 4.62 2.22
CA ALA A 71 1.30 3.75 3.40
C ALA A 71 2.70 3.43 3.92
N LEU A 72 3.62 3.07 3.00
CA LEU A 72 5.00 2.76 3.34
C LEU A 72 5.77 3.99 3.85
N ASN A 73 5.56 5.16 3.24
CA ASN A 73 6.16 6.41 3.70
C ASN A 73 5.68 6.80 5.11
N ILE A 74 4.38 6.64 5.37
CA ILE A 74 3.79 6.86 6.70
C ILE A 74 4.39 5.88 7.70
N ASN A 75 4.46 4.59 7.37
CA ASN A 75 5.03 3.58 8.25
C ASN A 75 6.52 3.82 8.53
N ALA A 76 7.31 4.21 7.52
CA ALA A 76 8.72 4.53 7.69
C ALA A 76 8.95 5.73 8.63
N ARG A 77 8.05 6.73 8.60
CA ARG A 77 8.17 7.94 9.41
C ARG A 77 7.62 7.79 10.83
N PHE A 78 6.51 7.08 11.00
CA PHE A 78 5.75 7.04 12.26
C PHE A 78 5.65 5.66 12.90
N GLY A 79 6.05 4.58 12.19
CA GLY A 79 5.88 3.20 12.64
C GLY A 79 6.71 2.80 13.88
N ASN A 80 7.70 3.61 14.27
CA ASN A 80 8.45 3.41 15.51
C ASN A 80 7.65 3.84 16.76
N GLU A 81 6.67 4.75 16.59
CA GLU A 81 5.96 5.39 17.70
C GLU A 81 4.44 5.09 17.68
N LEU A 82 3.92 4.74 16.51
CA LEU A 82 2.52 4.40 16.27
C LEU A 82 2.42 2.97 15.76
N VAL A 83 1.35 2.27 16.15
CA VAL A 83 0.95 1.05 15.45
C VAL A 83 0.22 1.47 14.18
N ILE A 84 0.81 1.15 13.04
CA ILE A 84 0.25 1.38 11.72
C ILE A 84 -0.32 0.06 11.20
N SER A 85 -1.55 0.10 10.70
CA SER A 85 -2.22 -1.03 10.06
C SER A 85 -2.88 -0.54 8.78
N CYS A 86 -2.65 -1.22 7.66
CA CYS A 86 -3.25 -0.83 6.38
C CYS A 86 -3.97 -2.00 5.75
N HIS A 87 -5.02 -1.68 4.99
CA HIS A 87 -5.78 -2.62 4.21
C HIS A 87 -5.89 -2.05 2.80
N LEU A 88 -5.13 -2.64 1.88
CA LEU A 88 -5.00 -2.20 0.49
C LEU A 88 -5.59 -3.26 -0.44
N ARG A 89 -6.23 -2.81 -1.52
CA ARG A 89 -6.79 -3.65 -2.58
C ARG A 89 -6.32 -3.13 -3.92
N CYS A 90 -6.23 -4.02 -4.91
CA CYS A 90 -6.07 -3.60 -6.30
C CYS A 90 -7.35 -2.91 -6.75
N ASP A 91 -7.21 -1.74 -7.36
CA ASP A 91 -8.32 -1.03 -8.02
C ASP A 91 -7.89 -0.59 -9.42
N PRO A 92 -8.48 -1.15 -10.50
CA PRO A 92 -9.53 -2.17 -10.51
C PRO A 92 -9.04 -3.54 -10.00
N PRO A 93 -9.97 -4.46 -9.64
CA PRO A 93 -9.62 -5.82 -9.26
C PRO A 93 -8.73 -6.51 -10.31
N ALA A 94 -7.87 -7.41 -9.86
CA ALA A 94 -7.07 -8.21 -10.78
C ALA A 94 -8.00 -9.04 -11.68
N HIS A 95 -7.95 -8.78 -12.98
CA HIS A 95 -8.58 -9.61 -13.99
C HIS A 95 -7.58 -10.70 -14.41
N PHE A 96 -8.05 -11.94 -14.45
CA PHE A 96 -7.32 -13.06 -15.01
C PHE A 96 -8.07 -13.45 -16.28
N ASP A 97 -7.61 -12.93 -17.42
CA ASP A 97 -8.10 -13.32 -18.75
C ASP A 97 -7.55 -14.70 -19.16
#